data_AF-A0A846YKV7-F1
#
_entry.id   AF-A0A846YKV7-F1
#
_cell.length_a   1.000
_cell.length_b   1.000
_cell.length_c   1.000
_cell.angle_alpha   90.00
_cell.angle_beta   90.00
_cell.angle_gamma   90.00
#
_symmetry.space_group_name_H-M   'P 1'
#
loop_
_entity.id
_entity.type
_entity.pdbx_description
1 polymer ?
#
loop_
_entity_poly.entity_id
_entity_poly.type
_entity_poly.pdbx_seq_one_letter_code
_entity_poly.pdbx_strand_id
1 'polypeptide(L)'
;MELRSDDDWFELLEGARRSAFHLEVRDCYAEPEESEPLRRYLNGELEPETDRYDKSDWIELVETLTARGVLMRRVRVITEPLSGYHHWLLTVAGSSVDAGEDIRYAPRHLVEDVPADDWWLFDDDRVGFNLVDDAGKPAGAAVTADPGIVAYCRATRDRLWRLATPFTDYVAAVNARQ
;
A
#
# COMPACT_ATOMS: atom_id res chain seq x y z
N MET A 1 19.18 -9.29 8.30
CA MET A 1 17.94 -8.51 8.44
C MET A 1 17.89 -7.98 9.85
N GLU A 2 17.51 -6.72 9.99
CA GLU A 2 17.23 -6.07 11.26
C GLU A 2 15.72 -6.14 11.52
N LEU A 3 15.32 -6.56 12.72
CA LEU A 3 13.92 -6.59 13.12
C LEU A 3 13.56 -5.25 13.76
N ARG A 4 12.43 -4.70 13.34
CA ARG A 4 11.88 -3.43 13.81
C ARG A 4 10.45 -3.63 14.30
N SER A 5 10.05 -2.90 15.33
CA SER A 5 8.67 -2.93 15.82
C SER A 5 7.71 -2.32 14.80
N ASP A 6 6.42 -2.58 14.98
CA ASP A 6 5.37 -2.01 14.13
C ASP A 6 5.34 -0.48 14.18
N ASP A 7 5.57 0.08 15.36
CA ASP A 7 5.68 1.52 15.60
C ASP A 7 6.82 2.19 14.80
N ASP A 8 7.80 1.41 14.31
CA ASP A 8 9.00 1.95 13.64
C ASP A 8 8.74 2.27 12.15
N TRP A 9 7.59 1.87 11.59
CA TRP A 9 7.29 2.10 10.17
C TRP A 9 7.28 3.59 9.80
N PHE A 10 6.69 4.43 10.66
CA PHE A 10 6.69 5.88 10.45
C PHE A 10 8.11 6.45 10.46
N GLU A 11 8.98 6.01 11.36
CA GLU A 11 10.39 6.44 11.40
C GLU A 11 11.13 6.06 10.10
N LEU A 12 10.91 4.83 9.61
CA LEU A 12 11.51 4.35 8.35
C LEU A 12 11.06 5.19 7.15
N LEU A 13 9.76 5.51 7.08
CA LEU A 13 9.17 6.33 6.02
C LEU A 13 9.66 7.78 6.10
N GLU A 14 9.65 8.38 7.29
CA GLU A 14 10.18 9.72 7.53
C GLU A 14 11.65 9.86 7.13
N GLY A 15 12.42 8.78 7.28
CA GLY A 15 13.83 8.70 6.89
C GLY A 15 14.08 8.67 5.38
N ALA A 16 13.08 8.42 4.54
CA ALA A 16 13.23 8.34 3.08
C ALA A 16 13.57 9.70 2.46
N ARG A 17 14.59 9.76 1.60
CA ARG A 17 15.10 11.02 1.04
C ARG A 17 14.74 11.27 -0.43
N ARG A 18 14.49 10.20 -1.19
CA ARG A 18 14.27 10.24 -2.64
C ARG A 18 12.98 9.52 -3.02
N SER A 19 12.74 8.35 -2.44
CA SER A 19 11.56 7.55 -2.78
C SER A 19 11.21 6.56 -1.69
N ALA A 20 9.92 6.33 -1.51
CA ALA A 20 9.39 5.17 -0.80
C ALA A 20 8.35 4.50 -1.70
N PHE A 21 8.58 3.22 -1.98
CA PHE A 21 7.70 2.42 -2.82
C PHE A 21 7.12 1.25 -2.02
N HIS A 22 5.79 1.13 -1.98
CA HIS A 22 5.10 0.03 -1.33
C HIS A 22 4.54 -0.96 -2.35
N LEU A 23 4.78 -2.24 -2.11
CA LEU A 23 4.11 -3.33 -2.81
C LEU A 23 3.15 -4.05 -1.84
N GLU A 24 1.88 -4.10 -2.23
CA GLU A 24 0.83 -4.86 -1.57
C GLU A 24 0.38 -5.98 -2.50
N VAL A 25 0.46 -7.24 -2.06
CA VAL A 25 0.06 -8.41 -2.87
C VAL A 25 -1.09 -9.21 -2.31
N ARG A 26 -1.64 -8.84 -1.14
CA ARG A 26 -2.75 -9.58 -0.50
C ARG A 26 -4.11 -8.98 -0.85
N ASP A 27 -5.13 -9.84 -0.87
CA ASP A 27 -6.51 -9.42 -1.18
C ASP A 27 -7.32 -8.95 0.05
N CYS A 28 -6.76 -9.17 1.24
CA CYS A 28 -7.26 -8.67 2.52
C CYS A 28 -6.12 -8.64 3.54
N TYR A 29 -6.20 -7.68 4.47
CA TYR A 29 -5.32 -7.57 5.62
C TYR A 29 -6.15 -7.70 6.90
N ALA A 30 -5.55 -8.28 7.94
CA ALA A 30 -6.16 -8.36 9.26
C ALA A 30 -5.69 -7.15 10.11
N GLU A 31 -5.86 -5.95 9.57
CA GLU A 31 -5.51 -4.70 10.23
C GLU A 31 -6.62 -4.33 11.24
N PRO A 32 -6.34 -4.30 12.56
CA PRO A 32 -7.36 -4.01 13.56
C PRO A 32 -8.06 -2.66 13.36
N GLU A 33 -7.33 -1.64 12.91
CA GLU A 33 -7.88 -0.29 12.70
C GLU A 33 -8.85 -0.23 11.51
N GLU A 34 -8.63 -1.06 10.49
CA GLU A 34 -9.49 -1.14 9.30
C GLU A 34 -10.74 -2.01 9.54
N SER A 35 -10.74 -2.83 10.59
CA SER A 35 -11.75 -3.88 10.79
C SER A 35 -13.18 -3.33 10.96
N GLU A 36 -13.37 -2.31 11.79
CA GLU A 36 -14.70 -1.71 12.02
C GLU A 36 -15.17 -0.83 10.85
N PRO A 37 -14.34 0.07 10.27
CA PRO A 37 -14.69 0.80 9.05
C PRO A 37 -15.06 -0.12 7.88
N LEU A 38 -14.30 -1.19 7.66
CA LEU A 38 -14.58 -2.18 6.63
C LEU A 38 -15.91 -2.90 6.89
N ARG A 39 -16.17 -3.35 8.12
CA ARG A 39 -17.43 -4.00 8.50
C ARG A 39 -18.63 -3.11 8.18
N ARG A 40 -18.56 -1.84 8.55
CA ARG A 40 -19.62 -0.85 8.28
C ARG A 40 -19.84 -0.68 6.78
N TYR A 41 -18.76 -0.52 6.01
CA TYR A 41 -18.83 -0.42 4.54
C TYR A 41 -19.52 -1.65 3.92
N LEU A 42 -19.12 -2.86 4.30
CA LEU A 42 -19.69 -4.11 3.78
C LEU A 42 -21.16 -4.28 4.13
N ASN A 43 -21.62 -3.69 5.24
CA ASN A 43 -23.01 -3.70 5.66
C ASN A 43 -23.84 -2.56 5.06
N GLY A 44 -23.25 -1.65 4.29
CA GLY A 44 -23.91 -0.45 3.79
C GLY A 44 -24.20 0.61 4.88
N GLU A 45 -23.53 0.50 6.03
CA GLU A 45 -23.60 1.42 7.18
C GLU A 45 -22.68 2.64 6.95
N LEU A 46 -22.74 3.26 5.75
CA LEU A 46 -21.92 4.45 5.46
C LEU A 46 -22.50 5.67 6.20
N GLU A 47 -21.85 6.04 7.29
CA GLU A 47 -22.17 7.21 8.11
C GLU A 47 -21.56 8.52 7.53
N PRO A 48 -21.96 9.73 8.02
CA PRO A 48 -21.64 11.03 7.39
C PRO A 48 -20.15 11.26 7.13
N GLU A 49 -19.80 12.30 6.34
CA GLU A 49 -18.41 12.70 6.03
C GLU A 49 -17.43 12.69 7.22
N THR A 50 -17.94 12.89 8.44
CA THR A 50 -17.20 12.96 9.70
C THR A 50 -16.83 11.60 10.32
N ASP A 51 -17.37 10.48 9.82
CA ASP A 51 -17.17 9.12 10.38
C ASP A 51 -16.33 8.22 9.43
N ARG A 52 -15.64 8.84 8.46
CA ARG A 52 -14.74 8.15 7.53
C ARG A 52 -13.53 7.60 8.28
N TYR A 53 -12.99 6.48 7.80
CA TYR A 53 -11.74 5.88 8.31
C TYR A 53 -10.67 6.96 8.52
N ASP A 54 -10.32 7.18 9.78
CA ASP A 54 -9.33 8.18 10.14
C ASP A 54 -7.95 7.70 9.76
N LYS A 55 -7.29 8.48 8.92
CA LYS A 55 -5.92 8.26 8.47
C LYS A 55 -5.18 9.59 8.37
N SER A 56 -5.54 10.56 9.21
CA SER A 56 -4.93 11.90 9.24
C SER A 56 -3.41 11.80 9.31
N ASP A 57 -2.89 10.90 10.14
CA ASP A 57 -1.46 10.76 10.39
C ASP A 57 -0.75 10.21 9.15
N TRP A 58 -1.38 9.26 8.43
CA TRP A 58 -0.88 8.79 7.14
C TRP A 58 -0.88 9.91 6.09
N ILE A 59 -1.94 10.70 6.04
CA ILE A 59 -2.05 11.83 5.10
C ILE A 59 -0.98 12.88 5.39
N GLU A 60 -0.81 13.29 6.64
CA GLU A 60 0.22 14.25 7.06
C GLU A 60 1.62 13.74 6.73
N LEU A 61 1.88 12.44 6.92
CA LEU A 61 3.14 11.82 6.52
C LEU A 61 3.35 11.92 5.00
N VAL A 62 2.35 11.52 4.20
CA VAL A 62 2.44 11.60 2.73
C VAL A 62 2.71 13.03 2.28
N GLU A 63 1.94 14.01 2.77
CA GLU A 63 2.13 15.43 2.46
C GLU A 63 3.53 15.91 2.84
N THR A 64 4.01 15.53 4.02
CA THR A 64 5.35 15.90 4.49
C THR A 64 6.44 15.32 3.59
N LEU A 65 6.33 14.05 3.22
CA LEU A 65 7.30 13.37 2.36
C LEU A 65 7.30 13.96 0.94
N THR A 66 6.12 14.15 0.35
CA THR A 66 5.99 14.66 -1.02
C THR A 66 6.40 16.12 -1.11
N ALA A 67 6.13 16.95 -0.08
CA ALA A 67 6.61 18.33 0.00
C ALA A 67 8.14 18.44 0.05
N ARG A 68 8.83 17.43 0.60
CA ARG A 68 10.30 17.31 0.57
C ARG A 68 10.86 16.82 -0.78
N GLY A 69 9.98 16.46 -1.72
CA GLY A 69 10.35 15.89 -3.02
C GLY A 69 10.55 14.37 -3.01
N VAL A 70 10.12 13.67 -1.96
CA VAL A 70 10.15 12.20 -1.91
C VAL A 70 9.05 11.64 -2.81
N LEU A 71 9.41 10.71 -3.68
CA LEU A 71 8.44 9.99 -4.52
C LEU A 71 7.76 8.89 -3.70
N MET A 72 6.53 9.15 -3.24
CA MET A 72 5.65 8.17 -2.60
C MET A 72 4.85 7.42 -3.66
N ARG A 73 5.03 6.09 -3.71
CA ARG A 73 4.43 5.24 -4.74
C ARG A 73 3.91 3.94 -4.17
N ARG A 74 2.78 3.46 -4.66
CA ARG A 74 2.20 2.17 -4.24
C ARG A 74 1.70 1.39 -5.42
N VAL A 75 1.97 0.09 -5.43
CA VAL A 75 1.30 -0.86 -6.32
C VAL A 75 0.54 -1.86 -5.49
N ARG A 76 -0.74 -2.02 -5.81
CA ARG A 76 -1.60 -3.08 -5.28
C ARG A 76 -1.77 -4.15 -6.35
N VAL A 77 -1.29 -5.35 -6.09
CA VAL A 77 -1.60 -6.53 -6.89
C VAL A 77 -2.88 -7.15 -6.34
N ILE A 78 -3.92 -7.15 -7.19
CA ILE A 78 -5.30 -7.40 -6.78
C ILE A 78 -5.90 -8.56 -7.57
N THR A 79 -6.69 -9.41 -6.93
CA THR A 79 -7.49 -10.42 -7.63
C THR A 79 -8.80 -9.81 -8.12
N GLU A 80 -9.18 -10.11 -9.36
CA GLU A 80 -10.48 -9.76 -9.94
C GLU A 80 -11.35 -11.03 -10.06
N PRO A 81 -12.66 -10.98 -9.75
CA PRO A 81 -13.42 -9.81 -9.27
C PRO A 81 -12.94 -9.33 -7.88
N LEU A 82 -13.05 -8.02 -7.64
CA LEU A 82 -12.52 -7.39 -6.43
C LEU A 82 -13.18 -7.97 -5.18
N SER A 83 -12.37 -8.17 -4.15
CA SER A 83 -12.88 -8.41 -2.80
C SER A 83 -13.62 -7.17 -2.28
N GLY A 84 -14.53 -7.36 -1.32
CA GLY A 84 -15.16 -6.23 -0.63
C GLY A 84 -14.15 -5.29 0.03
N TYR A 85 -13.01 -5.84 0.47
CA TYR A 85 -11.87 -5.08 0.98
C TYR A 85 -11.28 -4.15 -0.07
N HIS A 86 -10.98 -4.65 -1.28
CA HIS A 86 -10.46 -3.79 -2.35
C HIS A 86 -11.48 -2.77 -2.82
N HIS A 87 -12.78 -3.10 -2.85
CA HIS A 87 -13.84 -2.13 -3.09
C HIS A 87 -13.82 -0.98 -2.07
N TRP A 88 -13.69 -1.32 -0.78
CA TRP A 88 -13.54 -0.32 0.28
C TRP A 88 -12.27 0.52 0.11
N LEU A 89 -11.12 -0.12 -0.19
CA LEU A 89 -9.85 0.58 -0.42
C LEU A 89 -9.94 1.61 -1.56
N LEU A 90 -10.71 1.35 -2.62
CA LEU A 90 -10.94 2.35 -3.67
C LEU A 90 -11.63 3.61 -3.15
N THR A 91 -12.47 3.49 -2.12
CA THR A 91 -13.20 4.65 -1.54
C THR A 91 -12.31 5.50 -0.63
N VAL A 92 -11.33 4.89 0.03
CA VAL A 92 -10.46 5.59 0.99
C VAL A 92 -9.12 5.99 0.38
N ALA A 93 -8.67 5.40 -0.73
CA ALA A 93 -7.38 5.72 -1.34
C ALA A 93 -7.30 7.14 -1.94
N GLY A 94 -8.43 7.75 -2.30
CA GLY A 94 -8.48 9.06 -2.96
C GLY A 94 -7.71 10.16 -2.21
N SER A 95 -7.91 10.28 -0.90
CA SER A 95 -7.22 11.33 -0.13
C SER A 95 -5.70 11.12 -0.03
N SER A 96 -5.20 9.88 -0.15
CA SER A 96 -3.75 9.65 -0.21
C SER A 96 -3.18 10.09 -1.57
N VAL A 97 -3.95 9.90 -2.64
CA VAL A 97 -3.60 10.43 -3.98
C VAL A 97 -3.62 11.95 -3.97
N ASP A 98 -4.61 12.57 -3.34
CA ASP A 98 -4.70 14.02 -3.21
C ASP A 98 -3.51 14.61 -2.40
N ALA A 99 -3.03 13.88 -1.39
CA ALA A 99 -1.82 14.21 -0.61
C ALA A 99 -0.50 14.04 -1.39
N GLY A 100 -0.53 13.39 -2.56
CA GLY A 100 0.60 13.24 -3.47
C GLY A 100 1.17 11.82 -3.61
N GLU A 101 0.52 10.79 -3.07
CA GLU A 101 0.90 9.39 -3.31
C GLU A 101 0.45 8.91 -4.71
N ASP A 102 1.36 8.35 -5.53
CA ASP A 102 0.98 7.72 -6.81
C ASP A 102 0.63 6.24 -6.56
N ILE A 103 -0.68 5.97 -6.46
CA ILE A 103 -1.24 4.63 -6.22
C ILE A 103 -1.68 4.02 -7.54
N ARG A 104 -1.26 2.77 -7.79
CA ARG A 104 -1.64 1.99 -8.98
C ARG A 104 -2.11 0.58 -8.65
N TYR A 105 -2.94 0.04 -9.53
CA TYR A 105 -3.56 -1.29 -9.39
C TYR A 105 -3.10 -2.22 -10.52
N ALA A 106 -2.62 -3.40 -10.16
CA ALA A 106 -2.19 -4.44 -11.08
C ALA A 106 -3.08 -5.69 -10.91
N PRO A 107 -4.04 -5.93 -11.81
CA PRO A 107 -4.82 -7.17 -11.78
C PRO A 107 -3.90 -8.39 -11.88
N ARG A 108 -4.01 -9.29 -10.92
CA ARG A 108 -3.12 -10.46 -10.76
C ARG A 108 -3.09 -11.35 -12.00
N HIS A 109 -4.19 -11.43 -12.75
CA HIS A 109 -4.28 -12.20 -13.99
C HIS A 109 -3.58 -11.54 -15.19
N LEU A 110 -3.10 -10.30 -15.06
CA LEU A 110 -2.36 -9.55 -16.09
C LEU A 110 -0.87 -9.39 -15.76
N VAL A 111 -0.42 -9.89 -14.60
CA VAL A 111 0.96 -9.78 -14.15
C VAL A 111 1.50 -11.15 -13.75
N GLU A 112 2.72 -11.46 -14.18
CA GLU A 112 3.42 -12.69 -13.82
C GLU A 112 4.34 -12.47 -12.60
N ASP A 113 4.94 -13.53 -12.06
CA ASP A 113 6.00 -13.48 -11.02
C ASP A 113 5.70 -12.54 -9.84
N VAL A 114 4.46 -12.53 -9.34
CA VAL A 114 4.08 -11.73 -8.18
C VAL A 114 4.78 -12.30 -6.94
N PRO A 115 5.53 -11.48 -6.18
CA PRO A 115 6.16 -11.95 -4.95
C PRO A 115 5.09 -12.37 -3.92
N ALA A 116 5.47 -13.23 -2.98
CA ALA A 116 4.55 -13.69 -1.93
C ALA A 116 4.36 -12.66 -0.80
N ASP A 117 5.38 -11.81 -0.60
CA ASP A 117 5.44 -10.88 0.53
C ASP A 117 5.22 -9.45 0.09
N ASP A 118 4.62 -8.69 0.99
CA ASP A 118 4.53 -7.25 0.92
C ASP A 118 5.82 -6.62 1.42
N TRP A 119 6.21 -5.52 0.80
CA TRP A 119 7.42 -4.81 1.19
C TRP A 119 7.42 -3.36 0.78
N TRP A 120 8.16 -2.58 1.56
CA TRP A 120 8.60 -1.25 1.22
C TRP A 120 10.01 -1.27 0.65
N LEU A 121 10.27 -0.46 -0.37
CA LEU A 121 11.59 -0.15 -0.90
C LEU A 121 11.86 1.34 -0.70
N PHE A 122 12.90 1.65 0.07
CA PHE A 122 13.33 2.99 0.41
C PHE A 122 14.60 3.34 -0.36
N ASP A 123 14.58 4.51 -1.00
CA ASP A 123 15.73 5.15 -1.66
C ASP A 123 16.54 4.25 -2.61
N ASP A 124 15.96 3.19 -3.15
CA ASP A 124 16.64 2.18 -3.98
C ASP A 124 17.78 1.42 -3.27
N ASP A 125 17.87 1.47 -1.93
CA ASP A 125 18.98 0.86 -1.17
C ASP A 125 18.55 0.00 0.03
N ARG A 126 17.29 0.11 0.49
CA ARG A 126 16.79 -0.62 1.64
C ARG A 126 15.39 -1.17 1.41
N VAL A 127 15.14 -2.38 1.88
CA VAL A 127 13.84 -3.05 1.80
C VAL A 127 13.36 -3.39 3.20
N GLY A 128 12.11 -3.07 3.51
CA GLY A 128 11.41 -3.53 4.71
C GLY A 128 10.30 -4.50 4.32
N PHE A 129 10.34 -5.72 4.81
CA PHE A 129 9.26 -6.69 4.63
C PHE A 129 8.26 -6.59 5.78
N ASN A 130 6.97 -6.59 5.45
CA ASN A 130 5.90 -6.57 6.45
C ASN A 130 5.87 -7.93 7.15
N LEU A 131 6.09 -7.93 8.47
CA LEU A 131 5.97 -9.13 9.28
C LEU A 131 4.54 -9.25 9.80
N VAL A 132 4.04 -10.47 9.85
CA VAL A 132 2.77 -10.79 10.49
C VAL A 132 2.95 -11.90 11.51
N ASP A 133 2.15 -11.87 12.57
CA ASP A 133 2.10 -12.94 13.55
C ASP A 133 1.28 -14.16 13.04
N ASP A 134 1.20 -15.21 13.87
CA ASP A 134 0.46 -16.44 13.54
C ASP A 134 -1.06 -16.19 13.36
N ALA A 135 -1.58 -15.06 13.83
CA ALA A 135 -2.97 -14.63 13.64
C ALA A 135 -3.14 -13.70 12.42
N GLY A 136 -2.05 -13.40 11.69
CA GLY A 136 -2.04 -12.53 10.52
C GLY A 136 -2.00 -11.04 10.83
N LYS A 137 -1.80 -10.64 12.10
CA LYS A 137 -1.71 -9.24 12.52
C LYS A 137 -0.32 -8.66 12.22
N PRO A 138 -0.19 -7.35 11.96
CA PRO A 138 1.11 -6.70 11.85
C PRO A 138 2.01 -7.00 13.06
N ALA A 139 3.27 -7.34 12.78
CA ALA A 139 4.27 -7.69 13.78
C ALA A 139 5.59 -6.93 13.56
N GLY A 140 5.52 -5.79 12.84
CA GLY A 140 6.68 -4.96 12.51
C GLY A 140 7.32 -5.26 11.17
N ALA A 141 8.62 -4.97 11.07
CA ALA A 141 9.36 -5.01 9.81
C ALA A 141 10.66 -5.82 9.91
N ALA A 142 10.95 -6.60 8.86
CA ALA A 142 12.30 -7.12 8.63
C ALA A 142 13.01 -6.25 7.59
N VAL A 143 13.97 -5.44 8.03
CA VAL A 143 14.69 -4.49 7.19
C VAL A 143 16.03 -5.09 6.72
N THR A 144 16.36 -4.86 5.45
CA THR A 144 17.61 -5.30 4.85
C THR A 144 18.15 -4.31 3.82
N ALA A 145 19.48 -4.22 3.73
CA ALA A 145 20.22 -3.54 2.67
C ALA A 145 21.02 -4.52 1.82
N ASP A 146 20.66 -5.81 1.84
CA ASP A 146 21.31 -6.82 1.02
C ASP A 146 21.16 -6.45 -0.48
N PRO A 147 22.27 -6.29 -1.22
CA PRO A 147 22.21 -5.79 -2.59
C PRO A 147 21.50 -6.74 -3.55
N GLY A 148 21.47 -8.06 -3.29
CA GLY A 148 20.73 -9.02 -4.09
C GLY A 148 19.22 -8.87 -3.90
N ILE A 149 18.77 -8.76 -2.65
CA ILE A 149 17.35 -8.53 -2.31
C ILE A 149 16.89 -7.18 -2.85
N VAL A 150 17.67 -6.11 -2.63
CA VAL A 150 17.34 -4.77 -3.14
C VAL A 150 17.23 -4.78 -4.66
N ALA A 151 18.17 -5.41 -5.37
CA ALA A 151 18.12 -5.52 -6.83
C ALA A 151 16.86 -6.26 -7.32
N TYR A 152 16.49 -7.35 -6.64
CA TYR A 152 15.26 -8.08 -6.92
C TYR A 152 14.00 -7.21 -6.72
N CYS A 153 13.89 -6.50 -5.59
CA CYS A 153 12.74 -5.64 -5.31
C CYS A 153 12.65 -4.46 -6.29
N ARG A 154 13.79 -3.87 -6.68
CA ARG A 154 13.83 -2.82 -7.72
C ARG A 154 13.32 -3.32 -9.07
N ALA A 155 13.79 -4.48 -9.51
CA ALA A 155 13.35 -5.09 -10.77
C ALA A 155 11.84 -5.43 -10.73
N THR A 156 11.36 -5.95 -9.60
CA THR A 156 9.96 -6.28 -9.36
C THR A 156 9.09 -5.02 -9.39
N ARG A 157 9.48 -3.96 -8.67
CA ARG A 157 8.84 -2.65 -8.73
C ARG A 157 8.72 -2.18 -10.16
N ASP A 158 9.83 -2.08 -10.89
CA ASP A 158 9.85 -1.48 -12.23
C ASP A 158 8.94 -2.25 -13.20
N ARG A 159 8.89 -3.58 -13.07
CA ARG A 159 8.01 -4.44 -13.85
C ARG A 159 6.54 -4.21 -13.52
N LEU A 160 6.16 -4.29 -12.24
CA LEU A 160 4.77 -4.13 -11.81
C LEU A 160 4.27 -2.70 -12.05
N TRP A 161 5.10 -1.69 -11.81
CA TRP A 161 4.77 -0.29 -12.04
C TRP A 161 4.38 0.03 -13.49
N ARG A 162 5.06 -0.59 -14.46
CA ARG A 162 4.74 -0.44 -15.89
C ARG A 162 3.41 -1.07 -16.29
N LEU A 163 2.99 -2.12 -15.59
CA LEU A 163 1.77 -2.87 -15.87
C LEU A 163 0.57 -2.36 -15.06
N ALA A 164 0.82 -1.65 -13.95
CA ALA A 164 -0.21 -1.16 -13.06
C ALA A 164 -0.93 0.07 -13.64
N THR A 165 -2.25 0.08 -13.47
CA THR A 165 -3.14 1.17 -13.89
C THR A 165 -3.23 2.24 -12.80
N PRO A 166 -3.07 3.54 -13.10
CA PRO A 166 -3.25 4.61 -12.12
C PRO A 166 -4.62 4.55 -11.42
N PHE A 167 -4.67 4.92 -10.14
CA PHE A 167 -5.89 4.87 -9.32
C PHE A 167 -7.10 5.50 -10.00
N THR A 168 -6.96 6.71 -10.54
CA THR A 168 -8.07 7.44 -11.20
C THR A 168 -8.64 6.66 -12.39
N ASP A 169 -7.77 6.06 -13.19
CA ASP A 169 -8.14 5.31 -14.39
C ASP A 169 -8.76 3.96 -14.00
N TYR A 170 -8.22 3.32 -12.96
CA TYR A 170 -8.72 2.06 -12.45
C TYR A 170 -10.14 2.21 -11.84
N VAL A 171 -10.36 3.25 -11.02
CA VAL A 171 -11.70 3.57 -10.48
C VAL A 171 -12.70 3.84 -11.60
N ALA A 172 -12.31 4.62 -12.61
CA ALA A 172 -13.18 4.89 -13.76
C ALA A 172 -13.55 3.59 -14.52
N ALA A 173 -12.60 2.69 -14.71
CA ALA A 173 -12.82 1.41 -15.37
C ALA A 173 -13.74 0.47 -14.55
N VAL A 174 -13.60 0.43 -13.23
CA VAL A 174 -14.48 -0.36 -12.34
C VAL A 174 -15.90 0.18 -12.39
N ASN A 175 -16.08 1.50 -12.28
CA ASN A 175 -17.40 2.13 -12.33
C ASN A 175 -18.12 1.94 -13.67
N ALA A 176 -17.37 1.85 -14.78
CA ALA A 176 -17.94 1.61 -16.11
C ALA A 176 -18.40 0.15 -16.34
N ARG A 177 -17.99 -0.79 -15.49
CA ARG A 177 -18.36 -2.22 -15.57
C ARG A 177 -19.56 -2.59 -14.69
N GLN A 178 -20.03 -1.67 -13.84
CA GLN A 178 -21.23 -1.80 -13.00
C GLN A 178 -22.47 -1.29 -13.73
#